data_AF-A0A087SQP0-F1
#
_entry.id   AF-A0A087SQP0-F1
#
_cell.length_a   1.000
_cell.length_b   1.000
_cell.length_c   1.000
_cell.angle_alpha   90.00
_cell.angle_beta   90.00
_cell.angle_gamma   90.00
#
_symmetry.space_group_name_H-M   'P 1'
#
loop_
_entity.id
_entity.type
_entity.pdbx_description
1 polymer ?
#
loop_
_entity_poly.entity_id
_entity_poly.type
_entity_poly.pdbx_seq_one_letter_code
_entity_poly.pdbx_strand_id
1 'polypeptide(L)'
;MAKASLKPKAASKGKAKAPLPAKAPAAKQPAGVPGVEKKKSKRRYHGPPAPRQEKKPRGPAPVNPPGSRQARKAEEEAAQATTATIAGAPATQQADWLWDRYRAESGASELERQGLTAGCFAPAHPSEWLEESLASLPEQAAFLGRGGQHVPVGSPAVLVVTGAAIRAVSLIRQMPAVNKACKVGKLFAKHFKQAEQEAVLSSTVMHVAVGTPNRLIKLIEAGALKLGRLRYVVVDVAMDAKKRTVLDMAETKSDFWTLFASHLKPKFESGAQFVLTSCKVDKDGPQ
;
A
#
# COMPACT_ATOMS: atom_id res chain seq x y z
N MET A 1 0.21 35.61 58.58
CA MET A 1 -1.04 36.32 58.93
C MET A 1 -1.76 36.70 57.65
N ALA A 2 -3.07 36.52 57.65
CA ALA A 2 -3.93 36.36 56.48
C ALA A 2 -4.09 37.63 55.60
N LYS A 3 -4.19 37.43 54.28
CA LYS A 3 -4.90 38.35 53.38
C LYS A 3 -6.14 37.63 52.86
N ALA A 4 -7.30 38.15 53.22
CA ALA A 4 -8.60 37.69 52.78
C ALA A 4 -9.22 38.68 51.78
N SER A 5 -10.04 38.10 50.89
CA SER A 5 -11.20 38.71 50.23
C SER A 5 -10.97 39.66 49.05
N LEU A 6 -11.39 39.24 47.86
CA LEU A 6 -12.69 39.64 47.28
C LEU A 6 -12.86 39.02 45.87
N LYS A 7 -13.94 38.25 45.70
CA LYS A 7 -14.55 37.94 44.39
C LYS A 7 -15.45 39.11 43.98
N PRO A 8 -15.76 39.22 42.68
CA PRO A 8 -17.16 39.38 42.30
C PRO A 8 -17.66 38.32 41.29
N LYS A 9 -18.97 38.12 41.34
CA LYS A 9 -19.79 37.19 40.56
C LYS A 9 -20.28 37.81 39.23
N ALA A 10 -20.47 36.92 38.27
CA ALA A 10 -21.59 36.80 37.32
C ALA A 10 -21.87 37.91 36.29
N ALA A 11 -21.88 37.48 35.01
CA ALA A 11 -22.92 37.87 34.05
C ALA A 11 -23.13 36.75 33.02
N SER A 12 -24.28 36.07 33.11
CA SER A 12 -24.81 35.16 32.11
C SER A 12 -25.67 35.92 31.11
N LYS A 13 -25.26 35.97 29.83
CA LYS A 13 -26.07 36.31 28.64
C LYS A 13 -25.33 35.71 27.44
N GLY A 14 -25.88 35.02 26.46
CA GLY A 14 -27.21 34.55 26.15
C GLY A 14 -27.02 33.61 24.93
N LYS A 15 -27.73 32.49 24.89
CA LYS A 15 -27.70 31.56 23.76
C LYS A 15 -28.39 32.21 22.55
N ALA A 16 -27.63 32.56 21.52
CA ALA A 16 -28.18 32.86 20.20
C ALA A 16 -28.13 31.58 19.35
N LYS A 17 -29.30 30.93 19.22
CA LYS A 17 -29.58 29.89 18.22
C LYS A 17 -29.89 30.62 16.91
N ALA A 18 -29.06 30.42 15.89
CA ALA A 18 -29.37 30.82 14.51
C ALA A 18 -29.80 29.59 13.68
N PRO A 19 -30.70 29.74 12.70
CA PRO A 19 -31.63 28.68 12.28
C PRO A 19 -31.13 27.87 11.09
N LEU A 20 -31.62 26.63 11.02
CA LEU A 20 -31.58 25.75 9.84
C LEU A 20 -32.27 26.41 8.63
N PRO A 21 -31.70 26.33 7.41
CA PRO A 21 -32.45 26.65 6.21
C PRO A 21 -33.39 25.50 5.82
N ALA A 22 -34.60 25.92 5.41
CA ALA A 22 -35.76 25.13 5.09
C ALA A 22 -35.63 24.31 3.79
N LYS A 23 -36.38 23.20 3.75
CA LYS A 23 -36.71 22.42 2.55
C LYS A 23 -37.61 23.22 1.60
N ALA A 24 -37.35 23.13 0.30
CA ALA A 24 -38.31 23.35 -0.80
C ALA A 24 -37.81 22.59 -2.06
N PRO A 25 -38.61 22.39 -3.11
CA PRO A 25 -39.34 21.13 -3.31
C PRO A 25 -38.98 20.40 -4.62
N ALA A 26 -39.52 19.18 -4.73
CA ALA A 26 -39.45 18.31 -5.91
C ALA A 26 -40.06 18.97 -7.17
N ALA A 27 -39.33 18.91 -8.28
CA ALA A 27 -39.83 19.24 -9.61
C ALA A 27 -40.20 17.97 -10.39
N LYS A 28 -41.40 18.02 -10.96
CA LYS A 28 -42.16 16.96 -11.62
C LYS A 28 -41.63 16.64 -13.03
N GLN A 29 -41.84 15.39 -13.43
CA GLN A 29 -41.91 14.93 -14.82
C GLN A 29 -43.04 15.64 -15.59
N PRO A 30 -43.01 15.60 -16.93
CA PRO A 30 -44.25 15.47 -17.68
C PRO A 30 -44.26 14.24 -18.60
N ALA A 31 -45.29 13.42 -18.45
CA ALA A 31 -45.97 12.68 -19.53
C ALA A 31 -47.08 13.59 -20.09
N GLY A 32 -47.56 13.55 -21.34
CA GLY A 32 -47.26 12.79 -22.55
C GLY A 32 -48.27 13.16 -23.67
N VAL A 33 -48.03 12.63 -24.89
CA VAL A 33 -48.96 12.28 -26.02
C VAL A 33 -49.82 13.38 -26.70
N PRO A 34 -50.42 13.18 -27.92
CA PRO A 34 -50.28 12.11 -28.96
C PRO A 34 -50.24 12.64 -30.43
N GLY A 35 -50.08 11.74 -31.42
CA GLY A 35 -50.55 12.01 -32.80
C GLY A 35 -49.82 11.26 -33.93
N VAL A 36 -50.51 10.29 -34.52
CA VAL A 36 -50.08 9.36 -35.58
C VAL A 36 -50.33 9.96 -36.96
N GLU A 37 -49.42 9.80 -37.94
CA GLU A 37 -49.79 9.38 -39.31
C GLU A 37 -48.62 8.89 -40.19
N LYS A 38 -48.98 8.07 -41.18
CA LYS A 38 -48.22 7.02 -41.86
C LYS A 38 -47.48 7.47 -43.14
N LYS A 39 -46.68 6.51 -43.68
CA LYS A 39 -46.07 6.35 -45.03
C LYS A 39 -44.63 6.91 -45.15
N LYS A 40 -43.63 6.21 -45.71
CA LYS A 40 -43.60 5.16 -46.75
C LYS A 40 -42.34 4.29 -46.61
N SER A 41 -42.50 3.01 -46.91
CA SER A 41 -41.48 1.97 -47.14
C SER A 41 -40.33 2.43 -48.05
N LYS A 42 -39.08 2.20 -47.61
CA LYS A 42 -37.92 2.05 -48.50
C LYS A 42 -37.30 0.67 -48.29
N ARG A 43 -37.42 -0.14 -49.35
CA ARG A 43 -36.88 -1.48 -49.54
C ARG A 43 -35.39 -1.52 -49.17
N ARG A 44 -35.00 -2.45 -48.29
CA ARG A 44 -33.59 -2.84 -48.09
C ARG A 44 -33.13 -3.71 -49.26
N TYR A 45 -32.24 -3.17 -50.07
CA TYR A 45 -31.53 -3.90 -51.12
C TYR A 45 -30.69 -5.01 -50.47
N HIS A 46 -30.92 -6.27 -50.84
CA HIS A 46 -30.04 -7.38 -50.48
C HIS A 46 -29.05 -7.55 -51.64
N GLY A 47 -27.82 -7.07 -51.44
CA GLY A 47 -26.70 -7.40 -52.34
C GLY A 47 -26.25 -8.86 -52.13
N PRO A 48 -25.63 -9.48 -53.15
CA PRO A 48 -25.17 -10.86 -53.06
C PRO A 48 -24.08 -11.03 -51.99
N PRO A 49 -23.95 -12.22 -51.37
CA PRO A 49 -23.01 -12.46 -50.28
C PRO A 49 -21.56 -12.36 -50.76
N ALA A 50 -20.73 -11.64 -49.99
CA ALA A 50 -19.30 -11.56 -50.23
C ALA A 50 -18.63 -12.94 -50.06
N PRO A 51 -17.60 -13.28 -50.85
CA PRO A 51 -16.92 -14.56 -50.76
C PRO A 51 -16.20 -14.71 -49.41
N ARG A 52 -16.33 -15.90 -48.81
CA ARG A 52 -15.61 -16.31 -47.59
C ARG A 52 -14.10 -16.24 -47.84
N GLN A 53 -13.40 -15.38 -47.10
CA GLN A 53 -11.96 -15.48 -46.99
C GLN A 53 -11.59 -16.72 -46.15
N GLU A 54 -10.87 -17.64 -46.76
CA GLU A 54 -10.27 -18.78 -46.06
C GLU A 54 -9.31 -18.29 -44.98
N LYS A 55 -9.48 -18.80 -43.76
CA LYS A 55 -8.57 -18.53 -42.65
C LYS A 55 -7.22 -19.19 -42.95
N LYS A 56 -6.18 -18.38 -43.13
CA LYS A 56 -4.78 -18.87 -43.12
C LYS A 56 -4.54 -19.70 -41.84
N PRO A 57 -3.88 -20.86 -41.94
CA PRO A 57 -3.56 -21.67 -40.76
C PRO A 57 -2.69 -20.84 -39.81
N ARG A 58 -3.08 -20.81 -38.53
CA ARG A 58 -2.23 -20.32 -37.44
C ARG A 58 -0.97 -21.16 -37.43
N GLY A 59 0.19 -20.54 -37.62
CA GLY A 59 1.47 -21.17 -37.33
C GLY A 59 1.50 -21.68 -35.88
N PRO A 60 2.34 -22.68 -35.56
CA PRO A 60 2.42 -23.22 -34.22
C PRO A 60 2.78 -22.10 -33.24
N ALA A 61 2.04 -22.01 -32.13
CA ALA A 61 2.41 -21.15 -31.02
C ALA A 61 3.84 -21.52 -30.56
N PRO A 62 4.67 -20.56 -30.12
CA PRO A 62 5.97 -20.89 -29.57
C PRO A 62 5.77 -21.81 -28.36
N VAL A 63 6.18 -23.06 -28.52
CA VAL A 63 6.11 -24.09 -27.49
C VAL A 63 7.34 -23.88 -26.60
N ASN A 64 7.20 -23.08 -25.54
CA ASN A 64 8.15 -23.16 -24.44
C ASN A 64 7.93 -24.53 -23.77
N PRO A 65 8.98 -25.38 -23.61
CA PRO A 65 8.80 -26.66 -22.96
C PRO A 65 8.33 -26.44 -21.52
N PRO A 66 7.28 -27.13 -21.05
CA PRO A 66 6.87 -27.04 -19.67
C PRO A 66 7.92 -27.77 -18.84
N GLY A 67 8.79 -27.01 -18.15
CA GLY A 67 9.57 -27.55 -17.06
C GLY A 67 8.63 -28.27 -16.09
N SER A 68 9.06 -29.42 -15.57
CA SER A 68 8.23 -30.22 -14.66
C SER A 68 7.75 -29.34 -13.49
N ARG A 69 6.56 -29.63 -12.96
CA ARG A 69 6.03 -28.92 -11.78
C ARG A 69 7.04 -28.91 -10.62
N GLN A 70 7.84 -29.96 -10.50
CA GLN A 70 8.93 -30.07 -9.54
C GLN A 70 10.09 -29.12 -9.85
N ALA A 71 10.53 -29.00 -11.11
CA ALA A 71 11.57 -28.05 -11.50
C ALA A 71 11.16 -26.60 -11.25
N ARG A 72 9.92 -26.23 -11.62
CA ARG A 72 9.39 -24.87 -11.35
C ARG A 72 9.33 -24.56 -9.85
N LYS A 73 8.95 -25.55 -9.03
CA LYS A 73 8.91 -25.41 -7.57
C LYS A 73 10.32 -25.24 -6.97
N ALA A 74 11.27 -26.06 -7.40
CA ALA A 74 12.66 -25.97 -6.94
C ALA A 74 13.29 -24.61 -7.29
N GLU A 75 12.97 -24.09 -8.48
CA GLU A 75 13.46 -22.78 -8.93
C GLU A 75 12.84 -21.61 -8.14
N GLU A 76 11.55 -21.71 -7.80
CA GLU A 76 10.86 -20.75 -6.92
C GLU A 76 11.44 -20.78 -5.50
N GLU A 77 11.72 -21.97 -4.96
CA GLU A 77 12.38 -22.16 -3.66
C GLU A 77 13.79 -21.56 -3.64
N ALA A 78 14.59 -21.75 -4.70
CA ALA A 78 15.93 -21.15 -4.80
C ALA A 78 15.91 -19.61 -4.90
N ALA A 79 14.95 -19.08 -5.66
CA ALA A 79 14.74 -17.65 -5.80
C ALA A 79 14.28 -17.01 -4.46
N GLN A 80 13.40 -17.70 -3.73
CA GLN A 80 12.99 -17.31 -2.38
C GLN A 80 14.15 -17.39 -1.39
N ALA A 81 14.99 -18.43 -1.46
CA ALA A 81 16.18 -18.55 -0.61
C ALA A 81 17.15 -17.37 -0.82
N THR A 82 17.31 -16.91 -2.06
CA THR A 82 18.16 -15.74 -2.37
C THR A 82 17.67 -14.47 -1.66
N THR A 83 16.36 -14.23 -1.66
CA THR A 83 15.77 -13.05 -1.00
C THR A 83 15.67 -13.19 0.52
N ALA A 84 15.52 -14.41 1.03
CA ALA A 84 15.63 -14.70 2.45
C ALA A 84 17.06 -14.45 2.96
N THR A 85 18.08 -14.83 2.18
CA THR A 85 19.49 -14.55 2.51
C THR A 85 19.74 -13.06 2.66
N ILE A 86 19.30 -12.21 1.72
CA ILE A 86 19.50 -10.76 1.86
C ILE A 86 18.68 -10.17 3.01
N ALA A 87 17.45 -10.66 3.26
CA ALA A 87 16.64 -10.21 4.39
C ALA A 87 17.25 -10.56 5.76
N GLY A 88 17.99 -11.67 5.84
CA GLY A 88 18.75 -12.08 7.02
C GLY A 88 20.19 -11.57 7.06
N ALA A 89 20.67 -10.89 6.01
CA ALA A 89 22.06 -10.44 5.92
C ALA A 89 22.37 -9.27 6.86
N PRO A 90 23.64 -9.02 7.20
CA PRO A 90 24.05 -7.82 7.94
C PRO A 90 23.57 -6.53 7.28
N ALA A 91 23.26 -5.52 8.09
CA ALA A 91 22.76 -4.21 7.64
C ALA A 91 23.60 -3.55 6.53
N THR A 92 24.94 -3.73 6.56
CA THR A 92 25.83 -3.24 5.50
C THR A 92 25.50 -3.88 4.15
N GLN A 93 25.34 -5.20 4.10
CA GLN A 93 25.01 -5.92 2.87
C GLN A 93 23.60 -5.56 2.38
N GLN A 94 22.65 -5.38 3.29
CA GLN A 94 21.30 -4.92 2.95
C GLN A 94 21.33 -3.51 2.32
N ALA A 95 22.15 -2.62 2.88
CA ALA A 95 22.35 -1.28 2.36
C ALA A 95 23.01 -1.29 0.97
N ASP A 96 24.09 -2.06 0.80
CA ASP A 96 24.75 -2.23 -0.51
C ASP A 96 23.75 -2.76 -1.56
N TRP A 97 23.01 -3.80 -1.22
CA TRP A 97 22.04 -4.41 -2.12
C TRP A 97 20.91 -3.46 -2.53
N LEU A 98 20.34 -2.73 -1.57
CA LEU A 98 19.26 -1.78 -1.87
C LEU A 98 19.78 -0.58 -2.66
N TRP A 99 21.01 -0.14 -2.37
CA TRP A 99 21.70 0.92 -3.10
C TRP A 99 21.95 0.53 -4.57
N ASP A 100 22.44 -0.67 -4.82
CA ASP A 100 22.68 -1.18 -6.18
C ASP A 100 21.41 -1.12 -7.03
N ARG A 101 20.27 -1.50 -6.46
CA ARG A 101 18.99 -1.45 -7.17
C ARG A 101 18.48 -0.04 -7.37
N TYR A 102 18.70 0.86 -6.42
CA TYR A 102 18.37 2.27 -6.59
C TYR A 102 19.20 2.91 -7.70
N ARG A 103 20.52 2.65 -7.73
CA ARG A 103 21.42 3.13 -8.79
C ARG A 103 21.00 2.62 -10.16
N ALA A 104 20.66 1.33 -10.24
CA ALA A 104 20.24 0.71 -11.50
C ALA A 104 18.93 1.30 -12.06
N GLU A 105 18.05 1.86 -11.22
CA GLU A 105 16.84 2.54 -11.68
C GLU A 105 17.04 4.03 -11.94
N SER A 106 17.68 4.73 -11.00
CA SER A 106 17.76 6.20 -11.01
C SER A 106 18.95 6.74 -11.81
N GLY A 107 19.96 5.91 -12.08
CA GLY A 107 21.24 6.37 -12.61
C GLY A 107 22.09 7.12 -11.58
N ALA A 108 21.73 7.06 -10.29
CA ALA A 108 22.43 7.76 -9.23
C ALA A 108 23.91 7.34 -9.13
N SER A 109 24.76 8.33 -8.93
CA SER A 109 26.20 8.20 -8.67
C SER A 109 26.48 7.82 -7.21
N GLU A 110 27.69 7.31 -6.93
CA GLU A 110 28.09 6.97 -5.56
C GLU A 110 28.04 8.19 -4.62
N LEU A 111 28.19 9.40 -5.14
CA LEU A 111 28.09 10.62 -4.34
C LEU A 111 26.66 10.86 -3.81
N GLU A 112 25.65 10.36 -4.53
CA GLU A 112 24.23 10.48 -4.16
C GLU A 112 23.78 9.41 -3.16
N ARG A 113 24.70 8.48 -2.79
CA ARG A 113 24.49 7.47 -1.75
C ARG A 113 24.19 8.07 -0.38
N GLN A 114 24.52 9.35 -0.19
CA GLN A 114 24.29 10.13 1.03
C GLN A 114 22.91 9.80 1.64
N GLY A 115 22.94 8.98 2.69
CA GLY A 115 21.77 8.59 3.47
C GLY A 115 21.29 7.15 3.35
N LEU A 116 21.86 6.27 2.50
CA LEU A 116 21.52 4.84 2.48
C LEU A 116 22.72 4.00 2.95
N THR A 117 22.89 3.97 4.27
CA THR A 117 23.98 3.26 4.96
C THR A 117 23.43 2.14 5.83
N ALA A 118 24.32 1.34 6.44
CA ALA A 118 23.93 0.31 7.39
C ALA A 118 23.06 0.85 8.55
N GLY A 119 23.24 2.10 8.98
CA GLY A 119 22.45 2.72 10.05
C GLY A 119 20.96 2.89 9.70
N CYS A 120 20.63 2.87 8.40
CA CYS A 120 19.27 2.98 7.90
C CYS A 120 18.53 1.64 7.93
N PHE A 121 19.12 0.56 8.43
CA PHE A 121 18.50 -0.76 8.53
C PHE A 121 18.38 -1.17 9.99
N ALA A 122 17.23 -1.73 10.34
CA ALA A 122 17.05 -2.37 11.63
C ALA A 122 17.88 -3.66 11.68
N PRO A 123 18.19 -4.17 12.89
CA PRO A 123 18.83 -5.48 13.02
C PRO A 123 18.05 -6.56 12.25
N ALA A 124 18.76 -7.32 11.43
CA ALA A 124 18.15 -8.39 10.66
C ALA A 124 17.57 -9.44 11.61
N HIS A 125 16.32 -9.82 11.38
CA HIS A 125 15.66 -10.90 12.10
C HIS A 125 15.14 -11.91 11.09
N PRO A 126 15.90 -12.98 10.82
CA PRO A 126 15.51 -14.00 9.85
C PRO A 126 14.33 -14.79 10.42
N SER A 127 13.12 -14.38 10.06
CA SER A 127 11.89 -15.10 10.33
C SER A 127 11.11 -15.30 9.04
N GLU A 128 10.43 -16.43 8.96
CA GLU A 128 9.48 -16.72 7.88
C GLU A 128 8.14 -15.99 8.09
N TRP A 129 7.94 -15.37 9.26
CA TRP A 129 6.69 -14.73 9.71
C TRP A 129 6.89 -13.25 10.01
N LEU A 130 6.04 -12.41 9.40
CA LEU A 130 6.17 -10.96 9.55
C LEU A 130 5.94 -10.48 10.99
N GLU A 131 5.03 -11.10 11.74
CA GLU A 131 4.74 -10.69 13.12
C GLU A 131 5.94 -10.88 14.06
N GLU A 132 6.71 -11.94 13.88
CA GLU A 132 7.95 -12.16 14.64
C GLU A 132 9.00 -11.11 14.31
N SER A 133 9.21 -10.81 13.03
CA SER A 133 10.11 -9.73 12.60
C SER A 133 9.67 -8.37 13.15
N LEU A 134 8.37 -8.10 13.28
CA LEU A 134 7.87 -6.86 13.90
C LEU A 134 8.06 -6.87 15.43
N ALA A 135 7.91 -8.03 16.06
CA ALA A 135 8.09 -8.20 17.50
C ALA A 135 9.56 -8.09 17.94
N SER A 136 10.51 -8.36 17.05
CA SER A 136 11.95 -8.21 17.31
C SER A 136 12.47 -6.78 17.16
N LEU A 137 11.67 -5.86 16.61
CA LEU A 137 12.11 -4.48 16.39
C LEU A 137 12.26 -3.73 17.72
N PRO A 138 13.27 -2.84 17.83
CA PRO A 138 13.39 -1.95 18.98
C PRO A 138 12.12 -1.12 19.20
N GLU A 139 11.73 -0.97 20.47
CA GLU A 139 10.57 -0.14 20.88
C GLU A 139 9.21 -0.54 20.25
N GLN A 140 9.06 -1.80 19.85
CA GLN A 140 7.81 -2.39 19.35
C GLN A 140 6.61 -2.19 20.27
N ALA A 141 6.80 -2.17 21.59
CA ALA A 141 5.71 -1.87 22.52
C ALA A 141 5.13 -0.46 22.33
N ALA A 142 5.99 0.53 22.04
CA ALA A 142 5.57 1.93 21.85
C ALA A 142 4.78 2.09 20.54
N PHE A 143 5.20 1.41 19.48
CA PHE A 143 4.55 1.57 18.18
C PHE A 143 3.43 0.57 17.89
N LEU A 144 3.29 -0.54 18.61
CA LEU A 144 2.15 -1.47 18.51
C LEU A 144 0.95 -1.11 19.41
N GLY A 145 0.96 0.10 19.99
CA GLY A 145 -0.19 0.63 20.74
C GLY A 145 -0.28 0.19 22.20
N ARG A 146 0.79 -0.36 22.78
CA ARG A 146 0.85 -0.76 24.19
C ARG A 146 1.34 0.36 25.12
N GLY A 147 1.72 1.52 24.57
CA GLY A 147 2.37 2.62 25.28
C GLY A 147 1.46 3.74 25.80
N GLY A 148 0.13 3.63 25.70
CA GLY A 148 -0.82 4.59 26.31
C GLY A 148 -0.77 6.04 25.77
N GLN A 149 0.04 6.34 24.76
CA GLN A 149 0.16 7.69 24.19
C GLN A 149 -0.94 7.99 23.18
N HIS A 150 -1.33 9.26 23.07
CA HIS A 150 -2.25 9.72 22.03
C HIS A 150 -1.60 9.57 20.66
N VAL A 151 -2.26 8.80 19.79
CA VAL A 151 -1.78 8.51 18.44
C VAL A 151 -2.58 9.33 17.43
N PRO A 152 -1.93 10.16 16.59
CA PRO A 152 -2.61 10.85 15.49
C PRO A 152 -3.14 9.86 14.45
N VAL A 153 -4.34 10.14 13.95
CA VAL A 153 -4.98 9.38 12.88
C VAL A 153 -4.18 9.44 11.57
N GLY A 154 -4.20 8.33 10.84
CA GLY A 154 -3.53 8.23 9.54
C GLY A 154 -2.01 8.37 9.58
N SER A 155 -1.37 8.19 10.75
CA SER A 155 0.09 8.24 10.88
C SER A 155 0.68 6.95 11.45
N PRO A 156 0.87 5.92 10.60
CA PRO A 156 1.45 4.66 11.03
C PRO A 156 2.92 4.82 11.41
N ALA A 157 3.35 3.98 12.35
CA ALA A 157 4.75 3.88 12.74
C ALA A 157 5.50 2.82 11.92
N VAL A 158 4.78 1.82 11.40
CA VAL A 158 5.32 0.80 10.49
C VAL A 158 4.55 0.85 9.17
N LEU A 159 5.28 1.01 8.07
CA LEU A 159 4.73 0.96 6.72
C LEU A 159 5.30 -0.25 5.98
N VAL A 160 4.46 -1.21 5.62
CA VAL A 160 4.82 -2.39 4.84
C VAL A 160 4.51 -2.14 3.37
N VAL A 161 5.54 -2.23 2.53
CA VAL A 161 5.47 -1.98 1.09
C VAL A 161 5.60 -3.32 0.36
N THR A 162 4.63 -3.64 -0.48
CA THR A 162 4.58 -4.91 -1.23
C THR A 162 4.11 -4.73 -2.66
N GLY A 163 4.46 -5.67 -3.53
CA GLY A 163 4.23 -5.60 -4.97
C GLY A 163 2.77 -5.83 -5.40
N ALA A 164 1.91 -6.42 -4.56
CA ALA A 164 0.55 -6.77 -4.97
C ALA A 164 -0.49 -6.72 -3.85
N ALA A 165 -1.74 -6.41 -4.19
CA ALA A 165 -2.87 -6.41 -3.26
C ALA A 165 -3.13 -7.77 -2.60
N ILE A 166 -2.98 -8.87 -3.35
CA ILE A 166 -3.14 -10.23 -2.81
C ILE A 166 -2.06 -10.53 -1.77
N ARG A 167 -0.81 -10.13 -2.06
CA ARG A 167 0.32 -10.28 -1.15
C ARG A 167 0.15 -9.42 0.11
N ALA A 168 -0.33 -8.18 -0.03
CA ALA A 168 -0.67 -7.32 1.11
C ALA A 168 -1.69 -8.00 2.05
N VAL A 169 -2.72 -8.65 1.51
CA VAL A 169 -3.68 -9.41 2.32
C VAL A 169 -3.03 -10.59 3.04
N SER A 170 -2.09 -11.29 2.39
CA SER A 170 -1.31 -12.36 3.01
C SER A 170 -0.50 -11.86 4.20
N LEU A 171 0.25 -10.76 4.02
CA LEU A 171 1.06 -10.16 5.08
C LEU A 171 0.22 -9.70 6.27
N ILE A 172 -0.96 -9.11 6.01
CA ILE A 172 -1.89 -8.72 7.09
C ILE A 172 -2.39 -9.94 7.88
N ARG A 173 -2.58 -11.10 7.22
CA ARG A 173 -3.00 -12.34 7.91
C ARG A 173 -1.89 -12.93 8.77
N GLN A 174 -0.63 -12.65 8.47
CA GLN A 174 0.52 -13.07 9.28
C GLN A 174 0.76 -12.22 10.53
N MET A 175 -0.06 -11.20 10.77
CA MET A 175 0.04 -10.33 11.96
C MET A 175 -1.26 -10.30 12.78
N PRO A 176 -1.79 -11.45 13.22
CA PRO A 176 -3.05 -11.53 13.94
C PRO A 176 -3.03 -10.78 15.27
N ALA A 177 -1.94 -10.78 16.03
CA ALA A 177 -1.87 -10.05 17.29
C ALA A 177 -1.86 -8.53 17.06
N VAL A 178 -1.12 -8.06 16.04
CA VAL A 178 -1.15 -6.64 15.62
C VAL A 178 -2.56 -6.23 15.20
N ASN A 179 -3.21 -7.02 14.37
CA ASN A 179 -4.54 -6.70 13.84
C ASN A 179 -5.65 -6.78 14.90
N LYS A 180 -5.47 -7.59 15.95
CA LYS A 180 -6.35 -7.61 17.13
C LYS A 180 -6.14 -6.37 18.02
N ALA A 181 -4.89 -5.92 18.19
CA ALA A 181 -4.56 -4.78 19.02
C ALA A 181 -4.92 -3.43 18.36
N CYS A 182 -4.75 -3.32 17.04
CA CYS A 182 -5.06 -2.11 16.28
C CYS A 182 -5.42 -2.44 14.84
N LYS A 183 -6.29 -1.61 14.23
CA LYS A 183 -6.66 -1.74 12.84
C LYS A 183 -5.43 -1.55 11.94
N VAL A 184 -5.09 -2.57 11.17
CA VAL A 184 -4.05 -2.49 10.14
C VAL A 184 -4.58 -1.76 8.90
N GLY A 185 -3.87 -0.71 8.46
CA GLY A 185 -4.20 0.05 7.27
C GLY A 185 -4.06 -0.79 5.99
N LYS A 186 -5.10 -0.81 5.14
CA LYS A 186 -5.11 -1.53 3.85
C LYS A 186 -5.01 -0.52 2.70
N LEU A 187 -3.81 -0.26 2.23
CA LEU A 187 -3.48 0.85 1.33
C LEU A 187 -3.11 0.37 -0.09
N PHE A 188 -4.02 -0.35 -0.73
CA PHE A 188 -3.85 -0.87 -2.10
C PHE A 188 -5.15 -0.81 -2.91
N ALA A 189 -5.04 -0.79 -4.23
CA ALA A 189 -6.18 -0.75 -5.15
C ALA A 189 -6.72 -2.17 -5.39
N LYS A 190 -7.81 -2.55 -4.72
CA LYS A 190 -8.54 -3.80 -5.00
C LYS A 190 -10.05 -3.59 -4.96
N HIS A 191 -10.56 -3.21 -3.79
CA HIS A 191 -11.98 -2.92 -3.58
C HIS A 191 -12.24 -1.56 -2.92
N PHE A 192 -11.19 -0.87 -2.45
CA PHE A 192 -11.30 0.44 -1.82
C PHE A 192 -10.86 1.54 -2.78
N LYS A 193 -11.75 2.53 -2.97
CA LYS A 193 -11.40 3.76 -3.68
C LYS A 193 -10.42 4.59 -2.84
N GLN A 194 -9.68 5.47 -3.49
CA GLN A 194 -8.72 6.33 -2.80
C GLN A 194 -9.43 7.18 -1.73
N ALA A 195 -10.52 7.87 -2.10
CA ALA A 195 -11.31 8.69 -1.18
C ALA A 195 -11.84 7.92 0.05
N GLU A 196 -12.19 6.64 -0.11
CA GLU A 196 -12.62 5.79 1.02
C GLU A 196 -11.46 5.51 1.97
N GLN A 197 -10.26 5.26 1.44
CA GLN A 197 -9.05 5.11 2.26
C GLN A 197 -8.66 6.40 2.96
N GLU A 198 -8.80 7.55 2.30
CA GLU A 198 -8.58 8.86 2.91
C GLU A 198 -9.54 9.09 4.08
N ALA A 199 -10.82 8.76 3.92
CA ALA A 199 -11.81 8.84 4.99
C ALA A 199 -11.44 7.93 6.18
N VAL A 200 -11.00 6.69 5.92
CA VAL A 200 -10.53 5.78 6.97
C VAL A 200 -9.28 6.32 7.67
N LEU A 201 -8.31 6.84 6.93
CA LEU A 201 -7.07 7.43 7.47
C LEU A 201 -7.36 8.67 8.32
N SER A 202 -8.36 9.46 7.96
CA SER A 202 -8.75 10.68 8.70
C SER A 202 -9.48 10.40 10.02
N SER A 203 -10.03 9.20 10.21
CA SER A 203 -10.88 8.86 11.34
C SER A 203 -10.34 7.71 12.20
N THR A 204 -9.35 6.97 11.71
CA THR A 204 -8.84 5.76 12.37
C THR A 204 -7.37 5.90 12.74
N VAL A 205 -7.05 5.56 13.98
CA VAL A 205 -5.68 5.30 14.42
C VAL A 205 -5.21 3.98 13.82
N MET A 206 -4.05 4.01 13.18
CA MET A 206 -3.37 2.81 12.68
C MET A 206 -1.90 2.85 13.08
N HIS A 207 -1.43 1.75 13.64
CA HIS A 207 -0.03 1.57 14.03
C HIS A 207 0.80 1.01 12.87
N VAL A 208 0.20 0.09 12.12
CA VAL A 208 0.79 -0.57 10.96
C VAL A 208 -0.10 -0.33 9.75
N ALA A 209 0.49 -0.04 8.60
CA ALA A 209 -0.21 0.01 7.33
C ALA A 209 0.52 -0.83 6.28
N VAL A 210 -0.23 -1.52 5.42
CA VAL A 210 0.31 -2.35 4.33
C VAL A 210 -0.24 -1.83 3.01
N GLY A 211 0.64 -1.56 2.04
CA GLY A 211 0.23 -0.97 0.77
C GLY A 211 1.14 -1.26 -0.40
N THR A 212 0.63 -0.92 -1.58
CA THR A 212 1.37 -0.93 -2.85
C THR A 212 1.95 0.46 -3.10
N PRO A 213 3.17 0.59 -3.67
CA PRO A 213 3.85 1.88 -3.85
C PRO A 213 2.96 3.00 -4.43
N ASN A 214 2.28 2.73 -5.56
CA ASN A 214 1.39 3.69 -6.23
C ASN A 214 0.35 4.31 -5.29
N ARG A 215 -0.27 3.47 -4.45
CA ARG A 215 -1.35 3.91 -3.56
C ARG A 215 -0.80 4.66 -2.36
N LEU A 216 0.39 4.29 -1.88
CA LEU A 216 1.06 5.00 -0.80
C LEU A 216 1.39 6.43 -1.21
N ILE A 217 1.98 6.62 -2.40
CA ILE A 217 2.26 7.95 -2.98
C ILE A 217 0.99 8.80 -3.00
N LYS A 218 -0.08 8.30 -3.66
CA LYS A 218 -1.34 9.03 -3.79
C LYS A 218 -1.95 9.47 -2.45
N LEU A 219 -1.87 8.61 -1.43
CA LEU A 219 -2.40 8.92 -0.10
C LEU A 219 -1.51 9.90 0.68
N ILE A 220 -0.20 9.89 0.43
CA ILE A 220 0.74 10.86 1.01
C ILE A 220 0.52 12.23 0.36
N GLU A 221 0.44 12.29 -0.97
CA GLU A 221 0.21 13.52 -1.74
C GLU A 221 -1.15 14.15 -1.42
N ALA A 222 -2.18 13.33 -1.17
CA ALA A 222 -3.48 13.80 -0.69
C ALA A 222 -3.47 14.28 0.78
N GLY A 223 -2.36 14.12 1.51
CA GLY A 223 -2.23 14.49 2.92
C GLY A 223 -2.95 13.56 3.90
N ALA A 224 -3.57 12.48 3.41
CA ALA A 224 -4.30 11.52 4.23
C ALA A 224 -3.36 10.59 5.01
N LEU A 225 -2.31 10.08 4.34
CA LEU A 225 -1.27 9.26 4.96
C LEU A 225 -0.11 10.16 5.43
N LYS A 226 0.04 10.29 6.74
CA LYS A 226 1.07 11.15 7.35
C LYS A 226 2.26 10.31 7.82
N LEU A 227 3.46 10.66 7.35
CA LEU A 227 4.70 9.96 7.73
C LEU A 227 5.39 10.56 8.96
N GLY A 228 4.66 11.29 9.81
CA GLY A 228 5.25 11.98 10.98
C GLY A 228 5.76 11.03 12.07
N ARG A 229 5.12 9.87 12.22
CA ARG A 229 5.49 8.83 13.20
C ARG A 229 6.25 7.65 12.59
N LEU A 230 6.55 7.70 11.31
CA LEU A 230 7.14 6.57 10.60
C LEU A 230 8.52 6.24 11.19
N ARG A 231 8.66 5.04 11.74
CA ARG A 231 9.92 4.52 12.29
C ARG A 231 10.48 3.40 11.44
N TYR A 232 9.61 2.55 10.89
CA TYR A 232 10.02 1.38 10.12
C TYR A 232 9.33 1.33 8.77
N VAL A 233 10.14 1.11 7.72
CA VAL A 233 9.66 0.77 6.38
C VAL A 233 10.01 -0.69 6.12
N VAL A 234 9.01 -1.55 6.12
CA VAL A 234 9.18 -2.95 5.79
C VAL A 234 9.05 -3.12 4.29
N VAL A 235 10.10 -3.63 3.63
CA VAL A 235 10.10 -3.89 2.18
C VAL A 235 9.94 -5.39 1.98
N ASP A 236 8.81 -5.79 1.38
CA ASP A 236 8.54 -7.17 1.00
C ASP A 236 9.35 -7.53 -0.24
N VAL A 237 10.50 -8.18 -0.01
CA VAL A 237 11.41 -8.66 -1.05
C VAL A 237 11.10 -10.10 -1.44
N ALA A 238 9.99 -10.68 -1.00
CA ALA A 238 9.53 -11.98 -1.51
C ALA A 238 9.30 -11.90 -3.02
N MET A 239 9.70 -12.96 -3.72
CA MET A 239 9.63 -12.99 -5.18
C MET A 239 8.23 -13.41 -5.66
N ASP A 240 7.79 -12.82 -6.78
CA ASP A 240 6.61 -13.28 -7.49
C ASP A 240 6.88 -14.57 -8.29
N ALA A 241 5.85 -15.12 -8.94
CA ALA A 241 5.97 -16.31 -9.79
C ALA A 241 6.93 -16.13 -11.00
N LYS A 242 7.39 -14.90 -11.26
CA LYS A 242 8.36 -14.53 -12.29
C LYS A 242 9.72 -14.15 -11.69
N LYS A 243 9.95 -14.40 -10.41
CA LYS A 243 11.21 -14.16 -9.69
C LYS A 243 11.58 -12.68 -9.60
N ARG A 244 10.58 -11.82 -9.48
CA ARG A 244 10.74 -10.36 -9.33
C ARG A 244 10.30 -9.95 -7.94
N THR A 245 11.05 -9.04 -7.30
CA THR A 245 10.62 -8.40 -6.06
C THR A 245 9.80 -7.14 -6.36
N VAL A 246 9.25 -6.49 -5.33
CA VAL A 246 8.61 -5.16 -5.47
C VAL A 246 9.53 -4.12 -6.13
N LEU A 247 10.85 -4.33 -6.07
CA LEU A 247 11.88 -3.45 -6.64
C LEU A 247 12.19 -3.75 -8.11
N ASP A 248 11.73 -4.88 -8.66
CA ASP A 248 12.03 -5.32 -10.04
C ASP A 248 10.80 -5.38 -10.95
N MET A 249 9.61 -5.53 -10.37
CA MET A 249 8.36 -5.62 -11.13
C MET A 249 8.12 -4.31 -11.89
N ALA A 250 7.95 -4.38 -13.22
CA ALA A 250 7.71 -3.21 -14.07
C ALA A 250 6.52 -2.37 -13.58
N GLU A 251 5.53 -3.03 -12.97
CA GLU A 251 4.31 -2.42 -12.45
C GLU A 251 4.52 -1.65 -11.13
N THR A 252 5.60 -1.90 -10.38
CA THR A 252 5.83 -1.29 -9.05
C THR A 252 7.19 -0.65 -8.86
N LYS A 253 8.19 -1.00 -9.67
CA LYS A 253 9.58 -0.53 -9.55
C LYS A 253 9.66 0.99 -9.55
N SER A 254 9.14 1.63 -10.60
CA SER A 254 9.18 3.10 -10.73
C SER A 254 8.44 3.79 -9.58
N ASP A 255 7.26 3.28 -9.19
CA ASP A 255 6.51 3.82 -8.06
C ASP A 255 7.23 3.61 -6.71
N PHE A 256 7.92 2.48 -6.51
CA PHE A 256 8.70 2.24 -5.29
C PHE A 256 9.83 3.25 -5.17
N TRP A 257 10.58 3.46 -6.25
CA TRP A 257 11.72 4.38 -6.23
C TRP A 257 11.28 5.85 -6.16
N THR A 258 10.12 6.19 -6.75
CA THR A 258 9.47 7.48 -6.54
C THR A 258 9.06 7.67 -5.08
N LEU A 259 8.41 6.68 -4.46
CA LEU A 259 8.05 6.71 -3.04
C LEU A 259 9.30 6.89 -2.16
N PHE A 260 10.37 6.16 -2.46
CA PHE A 260 11.63 6.26 -1.74
C PHE A 260 12.24 7.66 -1.83
N ALA A 261 12.48 8.15 -3.05
CA ALA A 261 13.16 9.41 -3.29
C ALA A 261 12.35 10.62 -2.80
N SER A 262 11.04 10.64 -3.05
CA SER A 262 10.19 11.81 -2.78
C SER A 262 9.68 11.87 -1.34
N HIS A 263 9.53 10.74 -0.65
CA HIS A 263 8.83 10.71 0.64
C HIS A 263 9.58 9.99 1.76
N LEU A 264 10.38 8.96 1.46
CA LEU A 264 11.01 8.16 2.50
C LEU A 264 12.45 8.60 2.80
N LYS A 265 13.23 9.06 1.82
CA LYS A 265 14.63 9.48 2.01
C LYS A 265 14.80 10.45 3.20
N PRO A 266 13.99 11.54 3.33
CA PRO A 266 14.11 12.44 4.49
C PRO A 266 13.77 11.77 5.84
N LYS A 267 13.01 10.67 5.82
CA LYS A 267 12.64 9.94 7.04
C LYS A 267 13.80 9.10 7.57
N PHE A 268 14.61 8.53 6.68
CA PHE A 268 15.83 7.82 7.07
C PHE A 268 16.88 8.76 7.67
N GLU A 269 16.99 9.98 7.15
CA GLU A 269 17.83 11.03 7.74
C GLU A 269 17.35 11.42 9.15
N SER A 270 16.03 11.35 9.41
CA SER A 270 15.44 11.57 10.73
C SER A 270 15.42 10.33 11.65
N GLY A 271 16.03 9.22 11.25
CA GLY A 271 16.18 8.01 12.07
C GLY A 271 15.16 6.89 11.82
N ALA A 272 14.35 6.95 10.76
CA ALA A 272 13.61 5.78 10.31
C ALA A 272 14.55 4.67 9.82
N GLN A 273 14.10 3.42 9.84
CA GLN A 273 14.89 2.26 9.45
C GLN A 273 14.12 1.31 8.51
N PHE A 274 14.86 0.70 7.59
CA PHE A 274 14.38 -0.33 6.70
C PHE A 274 14.36 -1.67 7.44
N VAL A 275 13.39 -2.49 7.07
CA VAL A 275 13.31 -3.90 7.43
C VAL A 275 13.06 -4.67 6.14
N LEU A 276 14.01 -5.49 5.71
CA LEU A 276 13.78 -6.37 4.56
C LEU A 276 13.09 -7.64 5.04
N THR A 277 12.06 -8.08 4.32
CA THR A 277 11.36 -9.33 4.65
C THR A 277 11.09 -10.17 3.41
N SER A 278 11.27 -11.48 3.54
CA SER A 278 10.93 -12.47 2.52
C SER A 278 10.04 -13.58 3.09
N CYS A 279 9.03 -13.19 3.89
CA CYS A 279 8.09 -14.15 4.48
C CYS A 279 7.40 -15.00 3.42
N LYS A 280 7.14 -16.28 3.71
CA LYS A 280 6.43 -17.16 2.77
C LYS A 280 4.99 -16.68 2.54
N VAL A 281 4.39 -17.08 1.42
CA VAL A 281 2.94 -16.91 1.20
C VAL A 281 2.28 -18.15 1.77
N ASP A 282 1.66 -18.04 2.93
CA ASP A 282 0.95 -19.18 3.49
C ASP A 282 -0.30 -19.50 2.68
N LYS A 283 -0.47 -20.81 2.43
CA LYS A 283 -1.81 -21.36 2.17
C LYS A 283 -2.57 -21.62 3.48
N ASP A 284 -1.85 -21.84 4.58
CA ASP A 284 -2.39 -22.05 5.93
C ASP A 284 -1.50 -21.27 6.92
N GLY A 285 -2.09 -20.31 7.64
CA GLY A 285 -1.36 -19.44 8.57
C GLY A 285 -0.68 -20.20 9.72
N PRO A 286 0.04 -19.50 10.62
CA PRO A 286 0.75 -20.17 11.70
C PRO A 286 -0.27 -20.88 12.60
N GLN A 287 -0.03 -22.17 12.85
CA GLN A 287 -0.83 -23.00 13.77
C GLN A 287 -0.63 -22.58 15.22
#